data_AF-A0A9E1PBD4-F1
#
_entry.id   AF-A0A9E1PBD4-F1
#
_cell.length_a   1.000
_cell.length_b   1.000
_cell.length_c   1.000
_cell.angle_alpha   90.00
_cell.angle_beta   90.00
_cell.angle_gamma   90.00
#
_symmetry.space_group_name_H-M   'P 1'
#
loop_
_entity.id
_entity.type
_entity.pdbx_description
1 polymer ?
#
loop_
_entity_poly.entity_id
_entity_poly.type
_entity_poly.pdbx_seq_one_letter_code
_entity_poly.pdbx_strand_id
1 'polypeptide(L)'
;MKLIFLIIPFSLLLNAQHPGDNIVRQGGNAFYNYEFERSIEILGKARKDYPDHPGVHIAWAAAHWRKDEAELSLEEIYTNFDNNLKDVESIYDSLLSIYPDNPEYMLYYGCALGLKARILLGQKKWISTFFSAYRGFRIIQKAAKLDSSMLDTYLPIGIVEYYSGLSNTLVKTGAEYFGLNASREEGIRKMEIAASQSPWA
;
A
#
# COMPACT_ATOMS: atom_id res chain seq x y z
N MET A 1 -51.27 12.53 4.42
CA MET A 1 -49.94 12.53 3.77
C MET A 1 -48.87 12.71 4.84
N LYS A 2 -48.05 11.70 5.12
CA LYS A 2 -46.89 11.84 6.00
C LYS A 2 -45.67 12.12 5.12
N LEU A 3 -45.07 13.31 5.25
CA LEU A 3 -43.76 13.61 4.69
C LEU A 3 -42.71 12.80 5.47
N ILE A 4 -41.99 11.92 4.78
CA ILE A 4 -40.80 11.26 5.32
C ILE A 4 -39.62 12.17 4.95
N PHE A 5 -39.00 12.80 5.95
CA PHE A 5 -37.72 13.47 5.78
C PHE A 5 -36.64 12.41 5.70
N LEU A 6 -36.06 12.25 4.51
CA LEU A 6 -34.87 11.42 4.29
C LEU A 6 -33.67 12.19 4.86
N ILE A 7 -33.32 11.92 6.12
CA ILE A 7 -32.07 12.40 6.70
C ILE A 7 -30.96 11.55 6.08
N ILE A 8 -30.33 12.07 5.03
CA ILE A 8 -29.06 11.54 4.55
C ILE A 8 -28.03 11.83 5.65
N PRO A 9 -27.37 10.83 6.23
CA PRO A 9 -26.39 11.07 7.28
C PRO A 9 -25.22 11.86 6.68
N PHE A 10 -25.03 13.07 7.21
CA PHE A 10 -23.96 14.01 6.84
C PHE A 10 -22.54 13.46 7.11
N SER A 11 -22.42 12.27 7.71
CA SER A 11 -21.15 11.64 8.10
C SER A 11 -20.32 11.09 6.95
N LEU A 12 -20.86 10.93 5.74
CA LEU A 12 -20.09 10.44 4.58
C LEU A 12 -19.22 11.51 3.89
N LEU A 13 -19.44 12.79 4.21
CA LEU A 13 -18.69 13.91 3.60
C LEU A 13 -17.40 14.27 4.36
N LEU A 14 -17.12 13.62 5.51
CA LEU A 14 -16.02 13.97 6.42
C LEU A 14 -14.83 12.99 6.40
N ASN A 15 -14.77 12.04 5.47
CA ASN A 15 -13.73 10.98 5.45
C ASN A 15 -12.53 11.25 4.53
N ALA A 16 -12.38 12.46 4.00
CA ALA A 16 -11.15 12.84 3.29
C ALA A 16 -10.12 13.33 4.32
N GLN A 17 -9.09 12.52 4.56
CA GLN A 17 -7.93 12.87 5.38
C GLN A 17 -7.00 13.82 4.62
N HIS A 18 -6.87 13.63 3.30
CA HIS A 18 -6.00 14.42 2.44
C HIS A 18 -6.74 15.03 1.24
N PRO A 19 -6.27 16.19 0.74
CA PRO A 19 -6.66 16.67 -0.58
C PRO A 19 -6.44 15.58 -1.63
N GLY A 20 -7.49 15.25 -2.37
CA GLY A 20 -7.44 14.25 -3.43
C GLY A 20 -7.98 12.85 -3.06
N ASP A 21 -8.22 12.55 -1.78
CA ASP A 21 -8.69 11.22 -1.33
C ASP A 21 -9.90 10.70 -2.12
N ASN A 22 -10.88 11.57 -2.39
CA ASN A 22 -12.08 11.20 -3.15
C ASN A 22 -11.74 10.75 -4.58
N ILE A 23 -10.73 11.36 -5.22
CA ILE A 23 -10.30 11.00 -6.58
C ILE A 23 -9.44 9.74 -6.52
N VAL A 24 -8.58 9.60 -5.51
CA VAL A 24 -7.78 8.38 -5.30
C VAL A 24 -8.67 7.17 -5.05
N ARG A 25 -9.74 7.31 -4.24
CA ARG A 25 -10.75 6.26 -4.06
C ARG A 25 -11.48 5.91 -5.34
N GLN A 26 -11.81 6.89 -6.19
CA GLN A 26 -12.38 6.62 -7.51
C GLN A 26 -11.43 5.79 -8.37
N GLY A 27 -10.14 6.14 -8.37
CA GLY A 27 -9.10 5.37 -9.07
C GLY A 27 -8.95 3.96 -8.50
N GLY A 28 -8.99 3.81 -7.17
CA GLY A 28 -8.98 2.51 -6.49
C GLY A 28 -10.22 1.66 -6.81
N ASN A 29 -11.41 2.25 -6.84
CA ASN A 29 -12.64 1.55 -7.22
C ASN A 29 -12.58 1.04 -8.66
N ALA A 30 -12.08 1.85 -9.60
CA ALA A 30 -11.84 1.40 -10.98
C ALA A 30 -10.83 0.24 -11.02
N PHE A 31 -9.75 0.31 -10.23
CA PHE A 31 -8.76 -0.77 -10.11
C PHE A 31 -9.38 -2.08 -9.62
N TYR A 32 -10.18 -2.05 -8.55
CA TYR A 32 -10.83 -3.25 -8.02
C TYR A 32 -11.93 -3.82 -8.93
N ASN A 33 -12.50 -2.99 -9.81
CA ASN A 33 -13.44 -3.41 -10.85
C ASN A 33 -12.75 -3.86 -12.16
N TYR A 34 -11.42 -4.03 -12.15
CA TYR A 34 -10.63 -4.42 -13.32
C TYR A 34 -10.66 -3.41 -14.48
N GLU A 35 -11.08 -2.16 -14.23
CA GLU A 35 -11.05 -1.05 -15.20
C GLU A 35 -9.67 -0.37 -15.14
N PHE A 36 -8.60 -1.09 -15.50
CA PHE A 36 -7.23 -0.66 -15.24
C PHE A 36 -6.83 0.62 -15.99
N GLU A 37 -7.22 0.79 -17.25
CA GLU A 37 -6.94 2.01 -18.03
C GLU A 37 -7.57 3.23 -17.36
N ARG A 38 -8.82 3.10 -16.94
CA ARG A 38 -9.56 4.16 -16.26
C ARG A 38 -8.92 4.46 -14.90
N SER A 39 -8.52 3.43 -14.16
CA SER A 39 -7.80 3.60 -12.89
C SER A 39 -6.50 4.38 -13.11
N ILE A 40 -5.70 4.00 -14.11
CA ILE A 40 -4.45 4.67 -14.48
C ILE A 40 -4.69 6.13 -14.87
N GLU A 41 -5.74 6.43 -15.63
CA GLU A 41 -6.10 7.80 -16.01
C GLU A 41 -6.45 8.65 -14.78
N ILE A 42 -7.36 8.16 -13.93
CA ILE A 42 -7.81 8.87 -12.73
C ILE A 42 -6.66 9.08 -11.76
N LEU A 43 -5.90 8.03 -11.44
CA LEU A 43 -4.76 8.11 -10.52
C LEU A 43 -3.64 8.96 -11.11
N GLY A 44 -3.40 8.86 -12.43
CA GLY A 44 -2.41 9.67 -13.13
C GLY A 44 -2.72 11.16 -13.07
N LYS A 45 -4.00 11.54 -13.13
CA LYS A 45 -4.44 12.91 -12.88
C LYS A 45 -4.29 13.30 -11.40
N ALA A 46 -4.74 12.44 -10.48
CA ALA A 46 -4.64 12.69 -9.05
C ALA A 46 -3.18 12.91 -8.59
N ARG A 47 -2.22 12.17 -9.13
CA ARG A 47 -0.78 12.36 -8.87
C ARG A 47 -0.26 13.74 -9.29
N LYS A 48 -0.83 14.33 -10.36
CA LYS A 48 -0.43 15.66 -10.85
C LYS A 48 -1.07 16.76 -10.02
N ASP A 49 -2.35 16.59 -9.69
CA ASP A 49 -3.13 17.58 -8.94
C ASP A 49 -2.77 17.58 -7.43
N TYR A 50 -2.34 16.43 -6.90
CA TYR A 50 -1.98 16.19 -5.50
C TYR A 50 -0.64 15.44 -5.37
N PRO A 51 0.49 16.08 -5.71
CA PRO A 51 1.81 15.43 -5.73
C PRO A 51 2.31 15.00 -4.33
N ASP A 52 1.72 15.53 -3.27
CA ASP A 52 2.07 15.21 -1.88
C ASP A 52 1.11 14.19 -1.26
N HIS A 53 0.16 13.64 -2.02
CA HIS A 53 -0.79 12.67 -1.48
C HIS A 53 -0.07 11.34 -1.18
N PRO A 54 -0.20 10.79 0.04
CA PRO A 54 0.66 9.70 0.51
C PRO A 54 0.47 8.39 -0.26
N GLY A 55 -0.78 8.01 -0.60
CA GLY A 55 -1.06 6.72 -1.26
C GLY A 55 -1.17 6.72 -2.80
N VAL A 56 -1.25 7.87 -3.46
CA VAL A 56 -1.65 7.92 -4.88
C VAL A 56 -0.58 7.35 -5.81
N HIS A 57 0.69 7.55 -5.47
CA HIS A 57 1.84 7.16 -6.29
C HIS A 57 1.96 5.64 -6.41
N ILE A 58 1.84 4.94 -5.28
CA ILE A 58 1.87 3.48 -5.25
C ILE A 58 0.60 2.87 -5.87
N ALA A 59 -0.58 3.46 -5.63
CA ALA A 59 -1.81 2.99 -6.25
C ALA A 59 -1.73 3.05 -7.79
N TRP A 60 -1.18 4.13 -8.33
CA TRP A 60 -0.95 4.28 -9.77
C TRP A 60 0.03 3.23 -10.31
N ALA A 61 1.14 2.97 -9.61
CA ALA A 61 2.09 1.95 -10.04
C ALA A 61 1.50 0.54 -9.98
N ALA A 62 0.67 0.25 -8.98
CA ALA A 62 -0.06 -1.01 -8.88
C ALA A 62 -1.08 -1.18 -10.02
N ALA A 63 -1.77 -0.11 -10.42
CA ALA A 63 -2.71 -0.13 -11.55
C ALA A 63 -1.99 -0.42 -12.89
N HIS A 64 -0.88 0.25 -13.16
CA HIS A 64 -0.02 -0.06 -14.32
C HIS A 64 0.45 -1.51 -14.31
N TRP A 65 0.97 -1.98 -13.18
CA TRP A 65 1.45 -3.35 -13.07
C TRP A 65 0.36 -4.38 -13.41
N ARG A 66 -0.86 -4.22 -12.88
CA ARG A 66 -1.96 -5.15 -13.16
C ARG A 66 -2.46 -5.09 -14.60
N LYS A 67 -2.43 -3.90 -15.21
CA LYS A 67 -2.71 -3.75 -16.63
C LYS A 67 -1.67 -4.50 -17.47
N ASP A 68 -0.39 -4.24 -17.22
CA ASP A 68 0.71 -4.85 -17.95
C ASP A 68 0.69 -6.38 -17.82
N GLU A 69 0.36 -6.92 -16.64
CA GLU A 69 0.17 -8.37 -16.42
C GLU A 69 -0.92 -8.99 -17.31
N ALA A 70 -1.92 -8.22 -17.73
CA ALA A 70 -3.01 -8.70 -18.56
C ALA A 70 -2.69 -8.65 -20.06
N GLU A 71 -1.73 -7.81 -20.48
CA GLU A 71 -1.58 -7.43 -21.89
C GLU A 71 -0.18 -7.70 -22.48
N LEU A 72 0.87 -7.73 -21.65
CA LEU A 72 2.25 -7.64 -22.12
C LEU A 72 3.07 -8.91 -21.85
N SER A 73 4.24 -8.99 -22.50
CA SER A 73 5.22 -10.03 -22.19
C SER A 73 5.89 -9.79 -20.83
N LEU A 74 6.47 -10.86 -20.26
CA LEU A 74 7.13 -10.78 -18.95
C LEU A 74 8.29 -9.77 -18.91
N GLU A 75 9.03 -9.64 -20.01
CA GLU A 75 10.14 -8.68 -20.13
C GLU A 75 9.64 -7.23 -20.12
N GLU A 76 8.54 -6.95 -20.83
CA GLU A 76 7.90 -5.64 -20.87
C GLU A 76 7.30 -5.28 -19.51
N ILE A 77 6.57 -6.20 -18.88
CA ILE A 77 6.01 -6.02 -17.53
C ILE A 77 7.10 -5.59 -16.55
N TYR A 78 8.23 -6.31 -16.54
CA TYR A 78 9.34 -6.03 -15.63
C TYR A 78 10.02 -4.69 -15.94
N THR A 79 10.20 -4.35 -17.21
CA THR A 79 10.82 -3.09 -17.61
C THR A 79 9.94 -1.89 -17.25
N ASN A 80 8.64 -1.96 -17.57
CA ASN A 80 7.67 -0.91 -17.23
C ASN A 80 7.53 -0.74 -15.73
N PHE A 81 7.43 -1.85 -14.99
CA PHE A 81 7.36 -1.84 -13.55
C PHE A 81 8.59 -1.20 -12.92
N ASP A 82 9.81 -1.58 -13.34
CA ASP A 82 11.04 -0.99 -12.82
C ASP A 82 11.11 0.52 -13.06
N ASN A 83 10.62 1.01 -14.20
CA ASN A 83 10.54 2.44 -14.49
C ASN A 83 9.52 3.16 -13.60
N ASN A 84 8.31 2.60 -13.48
CA ASN A 84 7.26 3.16 -12.63
C ASN A 84 7.68 3.19 -11.15
N LEU A 85 8.36 2.16 -10.66
CA LEU A 85 8.80 2.11 -9.27
C LEU A 85 9.97 3.06 -8.99
N LYS A 86 10.90 3.25 -9.93
CA LYS A 86 11.95 4.27 -9.78
C LYS A 86 11.37 5.68 -9.60
N ASP A 87 10.36 6.01 -10.39
CA ASP A 87 9.61 7.27 -10.28
C ASP A 87 8.94 7.40 -8.89
N VAL A 88 8.22 6.36 -8.46
CA VAL A 88 7.55 6.33 -7.14
C VAL A 88 8.54 6.39 -5.98
N GLU A 89 9.66 5.66 -6.02
CA GLU A 89 10.72 5.71 -5.01
C GLU A 89 11.32 7.12 -4.92
N SER A 90 11.60 7.77 -6.06
CA SER A 90 12.13 9.14 -6.08
C SER A 90 11.17 10.15 -5.43
N ILE A 91 9.86 9.95 -5.58
CA ILE A 91 8.86 10.80 -4.96
C ILE A 91 8.85 10.61 -3.44
N TYR A 92 8.83 9.37 -2.95
CA TYR A 92 8.87 9.14 -1.51
C TYR A 92 10.20 9.55 -0.87
N ASP A 93 11.33 9.38 -1.55
CA ASP A 93 12.61 9.90 -1.10
C ASP A 93 12.55 11.44 -0.96
N SER A 94 11.91 12.12 -1.90
CA SER A 94 11.71 13.58 -1.84
C SER A 94 10.77 13.98 -0.69
N LEU A 95 9.62 13.33 -0.56
CA LEU A 95 8.64 13.60 0.52
C LEU A 95 9.25 13.36 1.90
N LEU A 96 9.99 12.26 2.09
CA LEU A 96 10.65 11.95 3.36
C LEU A 96 11.91 12.79 3.61
N SER A 97 12.48 13.45 2.58
CA SER A 97 13.54 14.44 2.82
C SER A 97 12.99 15.73 3.45
N ILE A 98 11.74 16.09 3.11
CA ILE A 98 11.04 17.27 3.64
C ILE A 98 10.34 16.94 4.97
N TYR A 99 9.74 15.74 5.06
CA TYR A 99 8.94 15.27 6.18
C TYR A 99 9.50 13.94 6.74
N PRO A 100 10.69 13.95 7.37
CA PRO A 100 11.46 12.74 7.71
C PRO A 100 10.81 11.78 8.71
N ASP A 101 9.83 12.26 9.48
CA ASP A 101 9.09 11.45 10.46
C ASP A 101 7.58 11.43 10.18
N ASN A 102 7.15 11.70 8.94
CA ASN A 102 5.75 11.51 8.56
C ASN A 102 5.43 10.00 8.43
N PRO A 103 4.55 9.45 9.29
CA PRO A 103 4.29 8.02 9.32
C PRO A 103 3.55 7.53 8.06
N GLU A 104 2.68 8.34 7.45
CA GLU A 104 1.95 7.93 6.25
C GLU A 104 2.88 7.77 5.04
N TYR A 105 3.78 8.74 4.80
CA TYR A 105 4.78 8.59 3.74
C TYR A 105 5.68 7.38 3.97
N MET A 106 6.05 7.10 5.22
CA MET A 106 6.77 5.86 5.54
C MET A 106 5.95 4.61 5.22
N LEU A 107 4.67 4.57 5.61
CA LEU A 107 3.79 3.44 5.34
C LEU A 107 3.74 3.15 3.83
N TYR A 108 3.39 4.14 3.01
CA TYR A 108 3.24 3.92 1.58
C TYR A 108 4.58 3.71 0.85
N TYR A 109 5.67 4.32 1.31
CA TYR A 109 7.00 4.02 0.78
C TYR A 109 7.41 2.57 1.10
N GLY A 110 7.18 2.11 2.32
CA GLY A 110 7.46 0.74 2.70
C GLY A 110 6.61 -0.26 1.91
N CYS A 111 5.34 0.08 1.62
CA CYS A 111 4.50 -0.71 0.73
C CYS A 111 5.05 -0.73 -0.71
N ALA A 112 5.59 0.38 -1.23
CA ALA A 112 6.18 0.43 -2.57
C ALA A 112 7.42 -0.48 -2.66
N LEU A 113 8.25 -0.50 -1.61
CA LEU A 113 9.38 -1.42 -1.50
C LEU A 113 8.94 -2.89 -1.33
N GLY A 114 7.80 -3.15 -0.68
CA GLY A 114 7.17 -4.46 -0.62
C GLY A 114 6.69 -4.94 -2.01
N LEU A 115 6.05 -4.05 -2.77
CA LEU A 115 5.64 -4.31 -4.15
C LEU A 115 6.85 -4.59 -5.05
N LYS A 116 7.91 -3.79 -4.93
CA LYS A 116 9.20 -4.04 -5.59
C LYS A 116 9.78 -5.40 -5.23
N ALA A 117 9.74 -5.79 -3.96
CA ALA A 117 10.21 -7.11 -3.53
C ALA A 117 9.43 -8.25 -4.20
N ARG A 118 8.11 -8.11 -4.36
CA ARG A 118 7.26 -9.09 -5.06
C ARG A 118 7.69 -9.28 -6.52
N ILE A 119 8.00 -8.21 -7.23
CA ILE A 119 8.43 -8.31 -8.64
C ILE A 119 9.83 -8.88 -8.75
N LEU A 120 10.76 -8.44 -7.90
CA LEU A 120 12.11 -9.03 -7.82
C LEU A 120 12.05 -10.53 -7.53
N LEU A 121 11.08 -10.97 -6.71
CA LEU A 121 10.85 -12.38 -6.43
C LEU A 121 10.41 -13.14 -7.69
N GLY A 122 9.47 -12.58 -8.47
CA GLY A 122 9.07 -13.12 -9.78
C GLY A 122 10.23 -13.22 -10.78
N GLN A 123 11.16 -12.26 -10.73
CA GLN A 123 12.41 -12.26 -11.49
C GLN A 123 13.48 -13.22 -10.95
N LYS A 124 13.21 -13.95 -9.85
CA LYS A 124 14.16 -14.82 -9.14
C LYS A 124 15.40 -14.08 -8.62
N LYS A 125 15.30 -12.78 -8.35
CA LYS A 125 16.36 -11.94 -7.78
C LYS A 125 16.33 -11.99 -6.24
N TRP A 126 16.50 -13.19 -5.68
CA TRP A 126 16.29 -13.48 -4.25
C TRP A 126 16.98 -12.54 -3.27
N ILE A 127 18.24 -12.18 -3.54
CA ILE A 127 19.02 -11.28 -2.68
C ILE A 127 18.41 -9.87 -2.69
N SER A 128 18.06 -9.35 -3.86
CA SER A 128 17.42 -8.03 -4.01
C SER A 128 16.03 -8.02 -3.40
N THR A 129 15.27 -9.11 -3.56
CA THR A 129 13.98 -9.31 -2.89
C THR A 129 14.12 -9.17 -1.38
N PHE A 130 15.09 -9.86 -0.77
CA PHE A 130 15.30 -9.80 0.67
C PHE A 130 15.58 -8.37 1.14
N PHE A 131 16.51 -7.65 0.50
CA PHE A 131 16.84 -6.28 0.89
C PHE A 131 15.64 -5.33 0.72
N SER A 132 14.89 -5.43 -0.38
CA SER A 132 13.72 -4.58 -0.63
C SER A 132 12.62 -4.85 0.39
N ALA A 133 12.30 -6.13 0.64
CA ALA A 133 11.30 -6.53 1.62
C ALA A 133 11.69 -6.10 3.03
N TYR A 134 12.94 -6.35 3.43
CA TYR A 134 13.45 -5.96 4.74
C TYR A 134 13.40 -4.44 4.94
N ARG A 135 13.91 -3.65 3.98
CA ARG A 135 13.87 -2.18 4.05
C ARG A 135 12.44 -1.67 4.16
N GLY A 136 11.54 -2.12 3.28
CA GLY A 136 10.15 -1.69 3.28
C GLY A 136 9.45 -2.01 4.60
N PHE A 137 9.66 -3.22 5.10
CA PHE A 137 9.10 -3.66 6.37
C PHE A 137 9.61 -2.86 7.57
N ARG A 138 10.92 -2.57 7.64
CA ARG A 138 11.50 -1.74 8.71
C ARG A 138 10.95 -0.31 8.71
N ILE A 139 10.68 0.25 7.54
CA ILE A 139 10.05 1.56 7.40
C ILE A 139 8.61 1.52 7.92
N ILE A 140 7.82 0.50 7.56
CA ILE A 140 6.45 0.33 8.07
C ILE A 140 6.42 0.14 9.59
N GLN A 141 7.34 -0.64 10.14
CA GLN A 141 7.47 -0.76 11.60
C GLN A 141 7.82 0.58 12.27
N LYS A 142 8.65 1.41 11.62
CA LYS A 142 8.93 2.77 12.12
C LYS A 142 7.66 3.63 12.08
N ALA A 143 6.90 3.59 10.99
CA ALA A 143 5.62 4.28 10.85
C ALA A 143 4.64 3.93 11.98
N ALA A 144 4.43 2.63 12.23
CA ALA A 144 3.54 2.13 13.29
C ALA A 144 4.03 2.48 14.72
N LYS A 145 5.33 2.72 14.91
CA LYS A 145 5.88 3.18 16.19
C LYS A 145 5.73 4.69 16.38
N LEU A 146 5.84 5.46 15.30
CA LEU A 146 5.66 6.92 15.32
C LEU A 146 4.19 7.28 15.54
N ASP A 147 3.28 6.53 14.92
CA ASP A 147 1.84 6.65 15.14
C ASP A 147 1.22 5.26 15.32
N SER A 148 1.03 4.88 16.59
CA SER A 148 0.39 3.60 16.94
C SER A 148 -1.12 3.60 16.71
N SER A 149 -1.73 4.75 16.40
CA SER A 149 -3.16 4.87 16.07
C SER A 149 -3.43 4.72 14.57
N MET A 150 -2.39 4.74 13.73
CA MET A 150 -2.49 4.57 12.27
C MET A 150 -2.79 3.11 11.90
N LEU A 151 -4.08 2.77 11.91
CA LEU A 151 -4.59 1.41 11.68
C LEU A 151 -4.24 0.87 10.28
N ASP A 152 -3.99 1.72 9.29
CA ASP A 152 -3.56 1.28 7.95
C ASP A 152 -2.23 0.50 7.97
N THR A 153 -1.38 0.70 8.98
CA THR A 153 -0.15 -0.09 9.16
C THR A 153 -0.43 -1.57 9.45
N TYR A 154 -1.61 -1.89 9.97
CA TYR A 154 -1.96 -3.25 10.37
C TYR A 154 -2.11 -4.17 9.16
N LEU A 155 -2.51 -3.66 7.99
CA LEU A 155 -2.63 -4.47 6.78
C LEU A 155 -1.27 -5.07 6.36
N PRO A 156 -0.23 -4.28 6.04
CA PRO A 156 1.05 -4.85 5.65
C PRO A 156 1.73 -5.62 6.79
N ILE A 157 1.61 -5.21 8.05
CA ILE A 157 2.16 -5.97 9.19
C ILE A 157 1.46 -7.32 9.33
N GLY A 158 0.13 -7.34 9.29
CA GLY A 158 -0.70 -8.53 9.42
C GLY A 158 -0.45 -9.54 8.32
N ILE A 159 -0.22 -9.08 7.07
CA ILE A 159 0.19 -9.94 5.95
C ILE A 159 1.51 -10.66 6.27
N VAL A 160 2.53 -9.92 6.74
CA VAL A 160 3.84 -10.52 7.06
C VAL A 160 3.70 -11.52 8.21
N GLU A 161 3.00 -11.15 9.29
CA GLU A 161 2.78 -12.02 10.45
C GLU A 161 2.02 -13.29 10.09
N TYR A 162 0.98 -13.17 9.26
CA TYR A 162 0.19 -14.29 8.77
C TYR A 162 1.07 -15.30 8.01
N TYR A 163 1.81 -14.83 7.00
CA TYR A 163 2.64 -15.72 6.19
C TYR A 163 3.85 -16.27 6.96
N SER A 164 4.47 -15.48 7.84
CA SER A 164 5.53 -15.96 8.73
C SER A 164 5.01 -17.02 9.70
N GLY A 165 3.79 -16.86 10.23
CA GLY A 165 3.15 -17.85 11.11
C GLY A 165 2.79 -19.16 10.42
N LEU A 166 2.58 -19.16 9.10
CA LEU A 166 2.38 -20.36 8.28
C LEU A 166 3.69 -21.01 7.80
N SER A 167 4.82 -20.34 7.99
CA SER A 167 6.11 -20.77 7.45
C SER A 167 6.83 -21.77 8.36
N ASN A 168 7.97 -22.30 7.89
CA ASN A 168 8.82 -23.16 8.70
C ASN A 168 9.42 -22.42 9.90
N THR A 169 9.95 -23.18 10.87
CA THR A 169 10.51 -22.64 12.11
C THR A 169 11.59 -21.57 11.88
N LEU A 170 12.43 -21.71 10.86
CA LEU A 170 13.49 -20.73 10.57
C LEU A 170 12.90 -19.36 10.21
N VAL A 171 11.90 -19.33 9.32
CA VAL A 171 11.22 -18.09 8.92
C VAL A 171 10.46 -17.50 10.09
N LYS A 172 9.79 -18.35 10.88
CA LYS A 172 9.03 -17.91 12.06
C LYS A 172 9.93 -17.25 13.10
N THR A 173 11.01 -17.92 13.52
CA THR A 173 11.98 -17.37 14.48
C THR A 173 12.66 -16.12 13.93
N GLY A 174 12.96 -16.08 12.63
CA GLY A 174 13.50 -14.88 11.98
C GLY A 174 12.55 -13.69 12.09
N ALA A 175 11.26 -13.89 11.80
CA ALA A 175 10.24 -12.85 11.92
C ALA A 175 10.10 -12.36 13.37
N GLU A 176 10.03 -13.28 14.34
CA GLU A 176 9.95 -12.96 15.77
C GLU A 176 11.15 -12.14 16.25
N TYR A 177 12.36 -12.47 15.79
CA TYR A 177 13.58 -11.71 16.09
C TYR A 177 13.49 -10.25 15.63
N PHE A 178 12.78 -9.98 14.53
CA PHE A 178 12.54 -8.62 14.04
C PHE A 178 11.32 -7.93 14.66
N GLY A 179 10.76 -8.48 15.75
CA GLY A 179 9.69 -7.88 16.53
C GLY A 179 8.30 -8.09 15.94
N LEU A 180 8.11 -9.15 15.15
CA LEU A 180 6.80 -9.57 14.65
C LEU A 180 6.17 -10.61 15.55
N ASN A 181 4.85 -10.62 15.60
CA ASN A 181 4.11 -11.76 16.12
C ASN A 181 3.83 -12.72 14.96
N ALA A 182 4.73 -13.67 14.70
CA ALA A 182 4.58 -14.64 13.60
C ALA A 182 3.47 -15.66 13.91
N SER A 183 2.23 -15.19 13.84
CA SER A 183 1.00 -15.89 14.20
C SER A 183 -0.04 -15.66 13.13
N ARG A 184 -0.64 -16.78 12.67
CA ARG A 184 -1.76 -16.76 11.73
C ARG A 184 -2.93 -15.96 12.28
N GLU A 185 -3.26 -16.18 13.56
CA GLU A 185 -4.41 -15.56 14.22
C GLU A 185 -4.21 -14.05 14.38
N GLU A 186 -3.03 -13.63 14.85
CA GLU A 186 -2.73 -12.20 15.00
C GLU A 186 -2.65 -11.48 13.65
N GLY A 187 -2.07 -12.13 12.65
CA GLY A 187 -2.04 -11.60 11.28
C GLY A 187 -3.45 -11.36 10.74
N ILE A 188 -4.36 -12.34 10.89
CA ILE A 188 -5.78 -12.18 10.51
C ILE A 188 -6.42 -11.03 11.29
N ARG A 189 -6.27 -11.00 12.62
CA ARG A 189 -6.85 -9.96 13.46
C ARG A 189 -6.44 -8.56 13.04
N LYS A 190 -5.15 -8.35 12.71
CA LYS A 190 -4.63 -7.08 12.21
C LYS A 190 -5.23 -6.72 10.85
N MET A 191 -5.30 -7.66 9.91
CA MET A 191 -5.92 -7.43 8.61
C MET A 191 -7.40 -7.09 8.72
N GLU A 192 -8.15 -7.75 9.62
CA GLU A 192 -9.56 -7.46 9.89
C GLU A 192 -9.76 -6.06 10.47
N ILE A 193 -8.90 -5.62 11.39
CA ILE A 193 -8.93 -4.25 11.92
C ILE A 193 -8.68 -3.24 10.80
N ALA A 194 -7.64 -3.45 9.99
CA ALA A 194 -7.37 -2.55 8.87
C ALA A 194 -8.58 -2.47 7.92
N ALA A 195 -9.17 -3.61 7.55
CA ALA A 195 -10.28 -3.67 6.60
C ALA A 195 -11.62 -3.15 7.14
N SER A 196 -11.80 -3.00 8.46
CA SER A 196 -13.10 -2.61 9.05
C SER A 196 -13.08 -1.27 9.77
N GLN A 197 -11.90 -0.80 10.17
CA GLN A 197 -11.74 0.35 11.06
C GLN A 197 -10.73 1.37 10.55
N SER A 198 -9.90 1.04 9.55
CA SER A 198 -8.98 2.04 9.02
C SER A 198 -9.72 3.10 8.21
N PRO A 199 -9.16 4.31 8.10
CA PRO A 199 -9.72 5.35 7.25
C PRO A 199 -9.96 4.90 5.81
N TRP A 200 -9.12 3.99 5.29
CA TRP A 200 -9.21 3.46 3.91
C TRP A 200 -10.08 2.19 3.76
N ALA A 201 -10.74 1.73 4.83
CA ALA A 201 -11.74 0.67 4.78
C ALA A 201 -12.94 0.99 3.86
#